data_AF-A0A2S6AYM0-F1
#
_entry.id   AF-A0A2S6AYM0-F1
#
_cell.length_a   1.000
_cell.length_b   1.000
_cell.length_c   1.000
_cell.angle_alpha   90.00
_cell.angle_beta   90.00
_cell.angle_gamma   90.00
#
_symmetry.space_group_name_H-M   'P 1'
#
loop_
_entity.id
_entity.type
_entity.pdbx_description
1 polymer ?
#
loop_
_entity_poly.entity_id
_entity_poly.type
_entity_poly.pdbx_seq_one_letter_code
_entity_poly.pdbx_strand_id
1 'polypeptide(L)'
;AIGLCGPYDFYPFNKPRSIEAMKGVTDPQMTQPIHFARADAPPILLVSAGDDVQVGAHNAFNLTARLKALGAPVRHIDHPGLSHENVV
;
A
#
# COMPACT_ATOMS: atom_id res chain seq x y z
N ALA A 1 -13.30 -3.53 -1.50
CA ALA A 1 -12.65 -2.58 -0.56
C ALA A 1 -12.04 -1.42 -1.33
N ILE A 2 -11.85 -0.26 -0.70
CA ILE A 2 -11.18 0.90 -1.29
C ILE A 2 -10.00 1.28 -0.39
N GLY A 3 -8.82 1.42 -0.98
CA GLY A 3 -7.61 1.88 -0.30
C GLY A 3 -7.08 3.17 -0.93
N LEU A 4 -6.82 4.18 -0.11
CA LEU A 4 -6.34 5.51 -0.54
C LEU A 4 -4.95 5.75 0.08
N CYS A 5 -3.93 5.93 -0.76
CA CYS A 5 -2.55 6.25 -0.36
C CYS A 5 -2.02 5.45 0.85
N GLY A 6 -2.36 4.16 0.94
CA GLY A 6 -2.08 3.34 2.11
C GLY A 6 -0.67 2.71 2.11
N PRO A 7 -0.08 2.46 3.29
CA PRO A 7 1.18 1.74 3.43
C PRO A 7 0.93 0.22 3.31
N TYR A 8 1.13 -0.33 2.12
CA TYR A 8 0.89 -1.75 1.81
C TYR A 8 2.16 -2.60 1.77
N ASP A 9 3.31 -1.97 1.53
CA ASP A 9 4.63 -2.57 1.35
C ASP A 9 5.72 -1.54 1.70
N PHE A 10 5.84 -1.25 2.99
CA PHE A 10 6.61 -0.12 3.55
C PHE A 10 7.76 -0.57 4.46
N TYR A 11 7.99 -1.88 4.59
CA TYR A 11 9.19 -2.41 5.23
C TYR A 11 10.37 -2.37 4.24
N PRO A 12 11.59 -2.00 4.66
CA PRO A 12 12.03 -1.66 6.03
C PRO A 12 11.49 -0.32 6.54
N PHE A 13 11.21 -0.25 7.84
CA PHE A 13 10.73 0.99 8.48
C PHE A 13 11.83 2.06 8.46
N ASN A 14 11.69 3.05 7.59
CA ASN A 14 12.68 4.12 7.39
C ASN A 14 12.17 5.51 7.81
N LYS A 15 10.88 5.64 8.17
CA LYS A 15 10.30 6.88 8.70
C LYS A 15 10.19 6.79 10.23
N PRO A 16 10.42 7.89 10.97
CA PRO A 16 10.24 7.91 12.42
C PRO A 16 8.85 7.42 12.87
N ARG A 17 7.80 7.77 12.10
CA ARG A 17 6.42 7.33 12.38
C ARG A 17 6.23 5.82 12.23
N SER A 18 6.76 5.21 11.18
CA SER A 18 6.66 3.75 10.97
C SER A 18 7.50 2.98 11.99
N ILE A 19 8.68 3.50 12.34
CA ILE A 19 9.52 2.91 13.39
C ILE A 19 8.79 2.94 14.72
N GLU A 20 8.28 4.11 15.13
CA GLU A 20 7.60 4.26 16.42
C GLU A 20 6.32 3.41 16.50
N ALA A 21 5.53 3.37 15.43
CA ALA A 21 4.31 2.57 15.38
C ALA A 21 4.57 1.05 15.45
N MET A 22 5.70 0.59 14.91
CA MET A 22 5.97 -0.85 14.72
C MET A 22 7.09 -1.40 15.61
N LYS A 23 7.75 -0.60 16.44
CA LYS A 23 8.94 -0.98 17.24
C LYS A 23 8.78 -2.19 18.16
N GLY A 24 7.56 -2.55 18.53
CA GLY A 24 7.26 -3.68 19.41
C GLY A 24 6.88 -4.97 18.68
N VAL A 25 6.86 -4.96 17.34
CA VAL A 25 6.40 -6.11 16.56
C VAL A 25 7.52 -7.13 16.40
N THR A 26 7.26 -8.37 16.83
CA THR A 26 8.22 -9.48 16.75
C THR A 26 8.59 -9.85 15.31
N ASP A 27 7.60 -9.87 14.41
CA ASP A 27 7.80 -10.14 12.98
C ASP A 27 7.34 -8.94 12.13
N PRO A 28 8.28 -8.11 11.64
CA PRO A 28 7.94 -6.97 10.79
C PRO A 28 7.23 -7.36 9.50
N GLN A 29 7.44 -8.57 8.97
CA GLN A 29 6.79 -9.00 7.71
C GLN A 29 5.27 -9.09 7.88
N MET A 30 4.79 -9.46 9.08
CA MET A 30 3.36 -9.51 9.39
C MET A 30 2.68 -8.14 9.43
N THR A 31 3.44 -7.04 9.46
CA THR A 31 2.90 -5.68 9.40
C THR A 31 2.60 -5.22 7.96
N GLN A 32 2.96 -6.02 6.95
CA GLN A 32 2.91 -5.64 5.54
C GLN A 32 1.65 -6.21 4.86
N PRO A 33 0.65 -5.38 4.48
CA PRO A 33 -0.56 -5.84 3.80
C PRO A 33 -0.31 -6.66 2.52
N ILE A 34 0.78 -6.41 1.80
CA ILE A 34 1.15 -7.17 0.59
C ILE A 34 1.28 -8.68 0.80
N HIS A 35 1.62 -9.13 2.02
CA HIS A 35 1.72 -10.56 2.34
C HIS A 35 0.37 -11.25 2.51
N PHE A 36 -0.71 -10.49 2.65
CA PHE A 36 -2.08 -11.02 2.77
C PHE A 36 -2.87 -10.99 1.46
N ALA A 37 -2.21 -10.60 0.36
CA ALA A 37 -2.80 -10.67 -0.97
C ALA A 37 -3.15 -12.13 -1.32
N ARG A 38 -4.38 -12.34 -1.82
CA ARG A 38 -4.97 -13.65 -2.10
C ARG A 38 -5.89 -13.58 -3.32
N ALA A 39 -6.00 -14.67 -4.07
CA ALA A 39 -6.78 -14.74 -5.31
C ALA A 39 -8.27 -14.47 -5.09
N ASP A 40 -8.82 -14.94 -3.97
CA ASP A 40 -10.21 -14.81 -3.57
C ASP A 40 -10.46 -13.56 -2.67
N ALA A 41 -9.57 -12.58 -2.73
CA ALA A 41 -9.84 -11.27 -2.15
C ALA A 41 -11.08 -10.65 -2.82
N PRO A 42 -11.94 -9.94 -2.05
CA PRO A 42 -13.04 -9.18 -2.66
C PRO A 42 -12.47 -8.12 -3.61
N PRO A 43 -13.23 -7.64 -4.62
CA PRO A 43 -12.74 -6.60 -5.52
C PRO A 43 -12.15 -5.40 -4.78
N ILE A 44 -10.89 -5.07 -5.12
CA ILE A 44 -10.14 -3.98 -4.48
C ILE A 44 -9.96 -2.84 -5.47
N LEU A 45 -10.31 -1.62 -5.04
CA LEU A 45 -9.88 -0.39 -5.68
C LEU A 45 -8.73 0.21 -4.85
N LEU A 46 -7.60 0.46 -5.50
CA LEU A 46 -6.49 1.22 -4.93
C LEU A 46 -6.39 2.55 -5.65
N VAL A 47 -6.18 3.63 -4.88
CA VAL A 47 -5.94 4.98 -5.40
C VAL A 47 -4.64 5.51 -4.79
N SER A 48 -3.76 6.04 -5.63
CA SER A 48 -2.49 6.66 -5.22
C SER A 48 -2.35 8.07 -5.77
N ALA A 49 -1.52 8.85 -5.09
CA ALA A 49 -1.02 10.14 -5.58
C ALA A 49 0.44 9.97 -6.01
N GLY A 50 0.77 10.37 -7.23
CA GLY A 50 2.10 10.12 -7.83
C GLY A 50 3.24 10.84 -7.10
N ASP A 51 2.95 12.02 -6.53
CA ASP A 51 3.92 12.85 -5.80
C ASP A 51 3.77 12.69 -4.27
N ASP A 52 3.18 11.57 -3.83
CA ASP A 52 3.07 11.24 -2.41
C ASP A 52 4.46 11.00 -1.79
N VAL A 53 4.88 11.91 -0.91
CA VAL A 53 6.12 11.81 -0.13
C VAL A 53 5.91 11.33 1.31
N GLN A 54 4.65 11.19 1.75
CA GLN A 54 4.30 10.75 3.10
C GLN A 54 4.37 9.23 3.20
N VAL A 55 3.74 8.54 2.26
CA VAL A 55 3.64 7.08 2.19
C VAL A 55 4.32 6.53 0.94
N GLY A 56 4.16 7.22 -0.19
CA GLY A 56 4.73 6.83 -1.47
C GLY A 56 3.84 5.88 -2.28
N ALA A 57 3.63 6.24 -3.55
CA ALA A 57 2.79 5.49 -4.50
C ALA A 57 3.23 4.03 -4.73
N HIS A 58 4.51 3.71 -4.50
CA HIS A 58 5.05 2.36 -4.64
C HIS A 58 4.26 1.30 -3.86
N ASN A 59 3.71 1.66 -2.70
CA ASN A 59 2.86 0.76 -1.90
C ASN A 59 1.67 0.23 -2.72
N ALA A 60 0.93 1.13 -3.37
CA ALA A 60 -0.24 0.75 -4.17
C ALA A 60 0.17 0.02 -5.45
N PHE A 61 1.30 0.40 -6.08
CA PHE A 61 1.84 -0.30 -7.24
C PHE A 61 2.20 -1.76 -6.90
N ASN A 62 2.92 -1.99 -5.81
CA ASN A 62 3.39 -3.32 -5.41
C ASN A 62 2.21 -4.23 -5.04
N LEU A 63 1.25 -3.74 -4.26
CA LEU A 63 0.05 -4.51 -3.92
C LEU A 63 -0.80 -4.83 -5.15
N THR A 64 -0.98 -3.87 -6.07
CA THR A 64 -1.68 -4.10 -7.33
C THR A 64 -1.01 -5.19 -8.16
N ALA A 65 0.33 -5.12 -8.31
CA ALA A 65 1.09 -6.11 -9.05
C ALA A 65 0.94 -7.52 -8.43
N ARG A 66 1.02 -7.61 -7.10
CA ARG A 66 0.87 -8.87 -6.37
C ARG A 66 -0.53 -9.46 -6.53
N LEU A 67 -1.58 -8.65 -6.37
CA LEU A 67 -2.98 -9.08 -6.54
C LEU A 67 -3.26 -9.55 -7.97
N LYS A 68 -2.77 -8.83 -8.98
CA LYS A 68 -2.87 -9.24 -10.39
C LYS A 68 -2.18 -10.58 -10.65
N ALA A 69 -0.97 -10.76 -10.13
CA ALA A 69 -0.22 -12.01 -10.28
C ALA A 69 -0.94 -13.22 -9.66
N LEU A 70 -1.76 -12.99 -8.63
CA LEU A 70 -2.60 -14.01 -8.00
C LEU A 70 -3.97 -14.21 -8.68
N GLY A 71 -4.29 -13.43 -9.71
CA GLY A 71 -5.60 -13.46 -10.38
C GLY A 71 -6.73 -12.79 -9.59
N ALA A 72 -6.41 -12.00 -8.57
CA ALA A 72 -7.41 -11.32 -7.76
C ALA A 72 -7.99 -10.10 -8.51
N PRO A 73 -9.29 -9.78 -8.33
CA PRO A 73 -9.91 -8.62 -8.95
C PRO A 73 -9.41 -7.32 -8.29
N VAL A 74 -8.58 -6.57 -9.02
CA VAL A 74 -8.03 -5.29 -8.55
C VAL A 74 -8.06 -4.22 -9.64
N ARG A 75 -8.44 -3.00 -9.26
CA ARG A 75 -8.27 -1.80 -10.08
C ARG A 75 -7.36 -0.83 -9.34
N HIS A 76 -6.42 -0.22 -10.06
CA HIS A 76 -5.57 0.84 -9.55
C HIS A 76 -5.78 2.10 -10.38
N ILE A 77 -6.04 3.22 -9.70
CA ILE A 77 -6.02 4.56 -10.27
C ILE A 77 -4.86 5.31 -9.64
N ASP A 78 -3.95 5.83 -10.47
CA ASP A 78 -2.89 6.72 -10.03
C ASP A 78 -3.20 8.14 -10.50
N HIS A 79 -2.93 9.12 -9.64
CA HIS A 79 -3.04 10.55 -9.95
C HIS A 79 -1.64 11.19 -9.98
N PRO A 80 -0.98 11.26 -11.14
CA PRO A 80 0.33 11.89 -11.27
C PRO A 80 0.27 13.37 -10.87
N GLY A 81 1.33 13.87 -10.20
CA GLY A 81 1.44 15.28 -9.83
C GLY A 81 0.61 15.72 -8.61
N LEU A 82 -0.20 14.83 -8.03
CA LEU A 82 -0.94 15.11 -6.80
C LEU A 82 -0.14 14.71 -5.57
N SER A 83 -0.28 15.49 -4.49
CA SER A 83 0.26 15.14 -3.18
C SER A 83 -0.65 14.14 -2.45
N HIS A 84 -0.14 13.57 -1.35
CA HIS A 84 -0.92 12.67 -0.48
C HIS A 84 -2.25 13.30 -0.04
N GLU A 85 -2.21 14.57 0.37
CA GLU A 85 -3.34 15.33 0.89
C GLU A 85 -4.35 15.75 -0.17
N ASN A 86 -4.01 15.64 -1.46
CA ASN A 86 -4.98 15.90 -2.54
C ASN A 86 -5.89 14.70 -2.83
N VAL A 87 -5.52 13.50 -2.37
CA VAL A 87 -6.23 12.24 -2.67
C VAL A 87 -6.97 11.68 -1.45
N VAL A 88 -6.51 11.99 -0.23
CA VAL A 88 -7.11 11.49 1.04
C VAL A 88 -8.19 12.41 1.56
#